data_AF-A0AAP8NAM7-F1
#
_entry.id   AF-A0AAP8NAM7-F1
#
_cell.length_a   1.000
_cell.length_b   1.000
_cell.length_c   1.000
_cell.angle_alpha   90.00
_cell.angle_beta   90.00
_cell.angle_gamma   90.00
#
_symmetry.space_group_name_H-M   'P 1'
#
loop_
_entity.id
_entity.type
_entity.pdbx_description
1 polymer ?
#
loop_
_entity_poly.entity_id
_entity_poly.type
_entity_poly.pdbx_seq_one_letter_code
_entity_poly.pdbx_strand_id
1 'polypeptide(L)'
;MGFFDKVKELALKAKCGVGIHAGDYVKAVSGPACLLEKTCPDCFEHLTKHKHEFGEFTYKNHHTCTMIRNCVHCDHEDSKVKHEDFVEMGTDDFCKVKEKCIRCGFTQVKKEDHYMTEVSRNDTHKTLSCIRCNKTETRQLERY
;
A
#
# COMPACT_ATOMS: atom_id res chain seq x y z
N MET A 1 6.79 22.58 -51.14
CA MET A 1 6.41 22.04 -49.82
C MET A 1 5.27 21.05 -50.04
N GLY A 2 5.51 19.78 -49.73
CA GLY A 2 4.70 18.66 -50.22
C GLY A 2 3.54 18.31 -49.30
N PHE A 3 2.54 17.62 -49.86
CA PHE A 3 1.39 17.07 -49.11
C PHE A 3 1.83 16.26 -47.87
N PHE A 4 2.95 15.55 -47.95
CA PHE A 4 3.54 14.78 -46.85
C PHE A 4 3.98 15.62 -45.65
N ASP A 5 4.38 16.88 -45.86
CA ASP A 5 4.82 17.77 -44.77
C ASP A 5 3.63 18.16 -43.89
N LYS A 6 2.46 18.41 -44.49
CA LYS A 6 1.22 18.75 -43.78
C LYS A 6 0.69 17.60 -42.92
N VAL A 7 0.77 16.36 -43.41
CA VAL A 7 0.32 15.17 -42.67
C VAL A 7 1.20 14.93 -41.43
N LYS A 8 2.52 15.11 -41.56
CA LYS A 8 3.45 14.99 -40.43
C LYS A 8 3.21 16.06 -39.37
N GLU A 9 2.96 17.29 -39.79
CA GLU A 9 2.67 18.40 -38.87
C GLU A 9 1.36 18.19 -38.10
N LEU A 10 0.32 17.68 -38.76
CA LEU A 10 -0.95 17.30 -38.13
C LEU A 10 -0.79 16.15 -37.13
N ALA A 11 0.00 15.13 -37.46
CA ALA A 11 0.27 14.01 -36.56
C ALA A 11 1.08 14.43 -35.32
N LEU A 12 2.05 15.34 -35.47
CA LEU A 12 2.83 15.89 -34.35
C LEU A 12 1.96 16.75 -33.41
N LYS A 13 1.10 17.62 -33.98
CA LYS A 13 0.14 18.41 -33.20
C LYS A 13 -0.89 17.54 -32.48
N ALA A 14 -1.36 16.47 -33.12
CA ALA A 14 -2.30 15.52 -32.50
C ALA A 14 -1.67 14.78 -31.30
N LYS A 15 -0.39 14.38 -31.38
CA LYS A 15 0.33 13.74 -30.24
C LYS A 15 0.44 14.67 -29.04
N CYS A 16 0.77 15.94 -29.28
CA CYS A 16 0.82 16.95 -28.22
C CYS A 16 -0.58 17.17 -27.61
N GLY A 17 -1.63 17.19 -28.44
CA GLY A 17 -3.02 17.34 -27.99
C GLY A 17 -3.55 16.19 -27.10
N VAL A 18 -2.94 15.00 -27.16
CA VAL A 18 -3.24 13.86 -26.27
C VAL A 18 -2.25 13.73 -25.10
N GLY A 19 -1.41 14.75 -24.87
CA GLY A 19 -0.46 14.81 -23.75
C GLY A 19 0.88 14.09 -23.97
N ILE A 20 1.17 13.65 -25.20
CA ILE A 20 2.46 13.01 -25.55
C ILE A 20 3.39 14.09 -26.10
N HIS A 21 4.26 14.63 -25.25
CA HIS A 21 5.23 15.65 -25.62
C HIS A 21 6.62 15.05 -25.84
N ALA A 22 7.28 15.47 -26.92
CA ALA A 22 8.67 15.13 -27.21
C ALA A 22 9.65 15.78 -26.22
N GLY A 23 10.93 15.39 -26.31
CA GLY A 23 12.01 15.89 -25.46
C GLY A 23 12.12 15.21 -24.10
N ASP A 24 13.35 15.20 -23.59
CA ASP A 24 13.69 14.68 -22.27
C ASP A 24 13.53 15.74 -21.19
N TYR A 25 13.17 15.30 -20.00
CA TYR A 25 13.12 16.15 -18.83
C TYR A 25 14.53 16.40 -18.30
N VAL A 26 14.89 17.66 -18.12
CA VAL A 26 16.14 18.11 -17.50
C VAL A 26 15.86 18.78 -16.16
N LYS A 27 16.89 18.96 -15.33
CA LYS A 27 16.75 19.71 -14.08
C LYS A 27 16.35 21.14 -14.38
N ALA A 28 15.33 21.66 -13.69
CA ALA A 28 14.89 23.02 -13.87
C ALA A 28 15.99 24.04 -13.50
N VAL A 29 16.04 25.15 -14.25
CA VAL A 29 17.02 26.23 -14.01
C VAL A 29 16.87 26.84 -12.61
N SER A 30 15.65 26.91 -12.11
CA SER A 30 15.34 27.40 -10.77
C SER A 30 14.48 26.39 -10.00
N GLY A 31 14.61 26.39 -8.67
CA GLY A 31 13.85 25.52 -7.79
C GLY A 31 14.62 24.31 -7.26
N PRO A 32 13.91 23.40 -6.57
CA PRO A 32 14.53 22.23 -5.92
C PRO A 32 15.02 21.22 -6.95
N ALA A 33 16.01 20.39 -6.57
CA ALA A 33 16.60 19.43 -7.51
C ALA A 33 15.66 18.30 -7.97
N CYS A 34 14.53 18.12 -7.29
CA CYS A 34 13.47 17.22 -7.72
C CYS A 34 12.57 17.82 -8.82
N LEU A 35 12.67 19.12 -9.12
CA LEU A 35 11.92 19.78 -10.18
C LEU A 35 12.63 19.57 -11.52
N LEU A 36 11.93 18.95 -12.45
CA LEU A 36 12.37 18.74 -13.81
C LEU A 36 11.48 19.53 -14.76
N GLU A 37 12.09 20.09 -15.79
CA GLU A 37 11.39 20.81 -16.83
C GLU A 37 11.78 20.31 -18.22
N LYS A 38 10.89 20.56 -19.18
CA LYS A 38 11.20 20.45 -20.60
C LYS A 38 10.33 21.40 -21.39
N THR A 39 10.82 21.76 -22.58
CA THR A 39 10.01 22.44 -23.58
C THR A 39 9.82 21.49 -24.75
N CYS A 40 8.57 21.21 -25.11
CA CYS A 40 8.28 20.36 -26.26
C CYS A 40 8.75 21.08 -27.54
N PRO A 41 9.61 20.50 -28.38
CA PRO A 41 10.05 21.14 -29.62
C PRO A 41 8.93 21.24 -30.67
N ASP A 42 7.88 20.42 -30.56
CA ASP A 42 6.80 20.35 -31.56
C ASP A 42 5.68 21.37 -31.31
N CYS A 43 5.32 21.59 -30.03
CA CYS A 43 4.23 22.50 -29.64
C CYS A 43 4.69 23.70 -28.79
N PHE A 44 5.98 23.76 -28.44
CA PHE A 44 6.58 24.80 -27.59
C PHE A 44 5.98 24.93 -26.18
N GLU A 45 5.19 23.94 -25.76
CA GLU A 45 4.66 23.87 -24.41
C GLU A 45 5.77 23.59 -23.40
N HIS A 46 5.85 24.44 -22.37
CA HIS A 46 6.74 24.25 -21.23
C HIS A 46 6.04 23.38 -20.19
N LEU A 47 6.70 22.28 -19.82
CA LEU A 47 6.16 21.26 -18.93
C LEU A 47 7.10 21.09 -17.76
N THR A 48 6.52 20.95 -16.58
CA THR A 48 7.26 20.66 -15.35
C THR A 48 6.73 19.39 -14.71
N LYS A 49 7.61 18.68 -14.00
CA LYS A 49 7.22 17.57 -13.13
C LYS A 49 8.16 17.47 -11.95
N HIS A 50 7.65 16.94 -10.84
CA HIS A 50 8.47 16.58 -9.71
C HIS A 50 8.83 15.09 -9.75
N LYS A 51 10.11 14.77 -9.55
CA LYS A 51 10.60 13.42 -9.29
C LYS A 51 11.27 13.41 -7.92
N HIS A 52 10.49 13.04 -6.90
CA HIS A 52 10.96 13.03 -5.52
C HIS A 52 11.90 11.85 -5.26
N GLU A 53 13.00 12.16 -4.61
CA GLU A 53 13.90 11.18 -4.00
C GLU A 53 13.72 11.30 -2.50
N PHE A 54 13.27 10.24 -1.85
CA PHE A 54 12.95 10.28 -0.43
C PHE A 54 14.03 9.62 0.41
N GLY A 55 14.25 10.17 1.60
CA GLY A 55 15.03 9.51 2.64
C GLY A 55 14.30 8.31 3.27
N GLU A 56 14.80 7.89 4.42
CA GLU A 56 14.20 6.80 5.18
C GLU A 56 12.92 7.22 5.90
N PHE A 57 12.04 6.24 6.12
CA PHE A 57 10.86 6.44 6.95
C PHE A 57 11.24 6.46 8.43
N THR A 58 10.75 7.45 9.14
CA THR A 58 10.86 7.56 10.61
C THR A 58 9.48 7.73 11.22
N TYR A 59 9.29 7.28 12.46
CA TYR A 59 8.02 7.52 13.16
C TYR A 59 7.85 9.00 13.46
N LYS A 60 6.68 9.54 13.09
CA LYS A 60 6.38 10.97 13.29
C LYS A 60 6.38 11.34 14.77
N ASN A 61 5.84 10.47 15.63
CA ASN A 61 5.75 10.67 17.08
C ASN A 61 5.91 9.34 17.83
N HIS A 62 6.29 9.39 19.11
CA HIS A 62 6.46 8.21 19.96
C HIS A 62 5.18 7.38 20.19
N HIS A 63 3.99 7.97 20.03
CA HIS A 63 2.70 7.34 20.32
C HIS A 63 1.83 7.11 19.06
N THR A 64 2.39 7.29 17.86
CA THR A 64 1.66 7.07 16.60
C THR A 64 2.44 6.13 15.69
N CYS A 65 1.72 5.33 14.92
CA CYS A 65 2.32 4.43 13.92
C CYS A 65 2.43 5.08 12.54
N THR A 66 2.22 6.39 12.46
CA THR A 66 2.46 7.18 11.25
C THR A 66 3.95 7.35 11.08
N MET A 67 4.48 6.82 9.99
CA MET A 67 5.84 7.08 9.55
C MET A 67 5.82 8.14 8.46
N ILE A 68 6.79 9.06 8.52
CA ILE A 68 7.01 10.08 7.50
C ILE A 68 8.40 9.94 6.91
N ARG A 69 8.56 10.39 5.67
CA ARG A 69 9.86 10.64 5.05
C ARG A 69 9.76 11.91 4.21
N ASN A 70 10.85 12.64 4.13
CA ASN A 70 10.93 13.86 3.35
C ASN A 70 11.71 13.61 2.06
N CYS A 71 11.33 14.33 1.01
CA CYS A 71 12.16 14.44 -0.17
C CYS A 71 13.49 15.09 0.23
N VAL A 72 14.61 14.54 -0.23
CA VAL A 72 15.95 15.06 0.12
C VAL A 72 16.25 16.40 -0.55
N HIS A 73 15.43 16.78 -1.55
CA HIS A 73 15.62 17.97 -2.37
C HIS A 73 14.54 19.06 -2.16
N CYS A 74 13.45 18.78 -1.43
CA CYS A 74 12.36 19.74 -1.18
C CYS A 74 11.50 19.34 0.03
N ASP A 75 10.57 20.21 0.44
CA ASP A 75 9.70 20.00 1.60
C ASP A 75 8.52 19.03 1.37
N HIS A 76 8.59 18.20 0.33
CA HIS A 76 7.53 17.22 0.07
C HIS A 76 7.62 16.05 1.06
N GLU A 77 6.57 15.87 1.86
CA GLU A 77 6.40 14.78 2.84
C GLU A 77 5.58 13.64 2.23
N ASP A 78 6.08 12.42 2.38
CA ASP A 78 5.34 11.18 2.12
C ASP A 78 5.10 10.45 3.46
N SER A 79 3.93 9.82 3.59
CA SER A 79 3.53 9.20 4.86
C SER A 79 2.87 7.84 4.66
N LYS A 80 3.08 6.96 5.64
CA LYS A 80 2.42 5.65 5.71
C LYS A 80 2.12 5.27 7.15
N VAL A 81 1.22 4.32 7.34
CA VAL A 81 1.00 3.70 8.65
C VAL A 81 1.70 2.36 8.68
N LYS A 82 2.61 2.16 9.64
CA LYS A 82 3.23 0.88 9.92
C LYS A 82 3.23 0.67 11.43
N HIS A 83 2.53 -0.36 11.89
CA HIS A 83 2.59 -0.75 13.30
C HIS A 83 3.96 -1.34 13.63
N GLU A 84 4.46 -1.05 14.84
CA GLU A 84 5.76 -1.52 15.30
C GLU A 84 5.73 -3.01 15.57
N ASP A 85 5.17 -3.36 16.74
CA ASP A 85 4.97 -4.71 17.20
C ASP A 85 3.62 -4.78 17.91
N PHE A 86 3.12 -6.01 18.05
CA PHE A 86 1.87 -6.30 18.73
C PHE A 86 2.13 -7.21 19.94
N VAL A 87 1.42 -6.92 21.03
CA VAL A 87 1.37 -7.77 22.23
C VAL A 87 -0.01 -8.40 22.35
N GLU A 88 -0.05 -9.70 22.63
CA GLU A 88 -1.30 -10.43 22.81
C GLU A 88 -2.00 -9.99 24.11
N MET A 89 -3.30 -9.68 24.00
CA MET A 89 -4.14 -9.25 25.13
C MET A 89 -4.98 -10.39 25.71
N GLY A 90 -4.95 -11.57 25.07
CA GLY A 90 -5.76 -12.73 25.42
C GLY A 90 -6.94 -12.95 24.47
N THR A 91 -7.71 -13.99 24.78
CA THR A 91 -8.85 -14.46 23.98
C THR A 91 -10.15 -13.95 24.57
N ASP A 92 -11.03 -13.37 23.74
CA ASP A 92 -12.38 -12.99 24.18
C ASP A 92 -13.36 -14.18 24.20
N ASP A 93 -14.58 -13.94 24.70
CA ASP A 93 -15.64 -14.95 24.80
C ASP A 93 -16.07 -15.52 23.43
N PHE A 94 -15.70 -14.83 22.34
CA PHE A 94 -15.96 -15.24 20.96
C PHE A 94 -14.75 -15.96 20.32
N CYS A 95 -13.81 -16.43 21.15
CA CYS A 95 -12.61 -17.15 20.71
C CYS A 95 -11.67 -16.30 19.85
N LYS A 96 -11.75 -14.97 19.91
CA LYS A 96 -10.86 -14.08 19.16
C LYS A 96 -9.68 -13.71 20.03
N VAL A 97 -8.48 -14.10 19.60
CA VAL A 97 -7.23 -13.69 20.23
C VAL A 97 -6.95 -12.26 19.77
N LYS A 98 -7.02 -11.31 20.71
CA LYS A 98 -6.74 -9.90 20.44
C LYS A 98 -5.28 -9.59 20.69
N GLU A 99 -4.75 -8.69 19.91
CA GLU A 99 -3.42 -8.13 20.13
C GLU A 99 -3.46 -6.61 19.96
N LYS A 100 -2.52 -5.94 20.62
CA LYS A 100 -2.45 -4.48 20.71
C LYS A 100 -1.09 -4.00 20.28
N CYS A 101 -1.06 -2.99 19.42
CA CYS A 101 0.18 -2.36 19.00
C CYS A 101 0.84 -1.67 20.21
N ILE A 102 2.11 -1.97 20.45
CA ILE A 102 2.85 -1.44 21.61
C ILE A 102 3.06 0.08 21.54
N ARG A 103 3.10 0.64 20.33
CA ARG A 103 3.33 2.08 20.09
C ARG A 103 2.05 2.90 20.18
N CYS A 104 1.05 2.56 19.36
CA CYS A 104 -0.16 3.39 19.21
C CYS A 104 -1.41 2.84 19.91
N GLY A 105 -1.33 1.63 20.47
CA GLY A 105 -2.46 1.00 21.16
C GLY A 105 -3.59 0.51 20.26
N PHE A 106 -3.44 0.57 18.92
CA PHE A 106 -4.38 -0.04 17.99
C PHE A 106 -4.55 -1.53 18.30
N THR A 107 -5.80 -1.99 18.37
CA THR A 107 -6.13 -3.39 18.71
C THR A 107 -6.68 -4.10 17.49
N GLN A 108 -6.25 -5.34 17.26
CA GLN A 108 -6.73 -6.19 16.17
C GLN A 108 -6.96 -7.63 16.64
N VAL A 109 -7.66 -8.41 15.82
CA VAL A 109 -7.80 -9.86 16.00
C VAL A 109 -6.66 -10.53 15.27
N LYS A 110 -5.77 -11.20 16.00
CA LYS A 110 -4.62 -11.93 15.47
C LYS A 110 -5.06 -13.24 14.80
N LYS A 111 -5.90 -13.98 15.51
CA LYS A 111 -6.43 -15.29 15.10
C LYS A 111 -7.68 -15.61 15.89
N GLU A 112 -8.37 -16.66 15.46
CA GLU A 112 -9.33 -17.36 16.30
C GLU A 112 -8.65 -18.54 16.99
N ASP A 113 -8.94 -18.75 18.26
CA ASP A 113 -8.45 -19.88 19.06
C ASP A 113 -9.61 -20.59 19.74
N HIS A 114 -10.08 -21.66 19.11
CA HIS A 114 -11.26 -22.40 19.51
C HIS A 114 -10.87 -23.59 20.38
N TYR A 115 -11.43 -23.68 21.58
CA TYR A 115 -11.32 -24.87 22.42
C TYR A 115 -12.34 -25.92 21.99
N MET A 116 -11.92 -26.82 21.12
CA MET A 116 -12.76 -27.83 20.47
C MET A 116 -12.93 -29.10 21.31
N THR A 117 -14.16 -29.58 21.45
CA THR A 117 -14.51 -30.85 22.10
C THR A 117 -15.34 -31.72 21.17
N GLU A 118 -15.08 -33.04 21.14
CA GLU A 118 -15.88 -33.98 20.34
C GLU A 118 -17.30 -34.07 20.89
N VAL A 119 -18.28 -33.81 20.02
CA VAL A 119 -19.71 -33.87 20.35
C VAL A 119 -20.42 -35.04 19.68
N SER A 120 -19.87 -35.56 18.58
CA SER A 120 -20.35 -36.78 17.94
C SER A 120 -19.26 -37.43 17.09
N ARG A 121 -19.43 -38.73 16.81
CA ARG A 121 -18.55 -39.53 15.97
C ARG A 121 -19.34 -40.59 15.22
N ASN A 122 -18.92 -40.87 13.99
CA ASN A 122 -19.31 -42.04 13.21
C ASN A 122 -18.05 -42.76 12.68
N ASP A 123 -18.23 -43.79 11.86
CA ASP A 123 -17.13 -44.65 11.37
C ASP A 123 -16.11 -43.95 10.45
N THR A 124 -16.41 -42.73 9.99
CA THR A 124 -15.61 -41.99 9.01
C THR A 124 -15.23 -40.59 9.48
N HIS A 125 -16.01 -40.00 10.39
CA HIS A 125 -15.88 -38.61 10.80
C HIS A 125 -16.13 -38.43 12.29
N LYS A 126 -15.53 -37.40 12.87
CA LYS A 126 -15.88 -36.83 14.17
C LYS A 126 -16.33 -35.38 14.00
N THR A 127 -17.33 -34.97 14.77
CA THR A 127 -17.76 -33.58 14.87
C THR A 127 -17.28 -33.01 16.20
N LEU A 128 -16.62 -31.86 16.10
CA LEU A 128 -16.13 -31.06 17.21
C LEU A 128 -17.01 -29.82 17.35
N SER A 129 -17.22 -29.36 18.59
CA SER A 129 -17.85 -28.07 18.89
C SER A 129 -16.95 -27.29 19.84
N CYS A 130 -16.83 -25.98 19.61
CA CYS A 130 -16.14 -25.09 20.53
C CYS A 130 -16.99 -24.85 21.79
N ILE A 131 -16.43 -25.09 22.97
CA ILE A 131 -17.16 -24.93 24.24
C ILE A 131 -17.54 -23.47 24.56
N ARG A 132 -16.89 -22.50 23.92
CA ARG A 132 -17.08 -21.07 24.19
C ARG A 132 -18.04 -20.43 23.20
N CYS A 133 -17.85 -20.68 21.91
CA CYS A 133 -18.59 -19.99 20.85
C CYS A 133 -19.53 -20.90 20.04
N ASN A 134 -19.60 -22.20 20.35
CA ASN A 134 -20.40 -23.21 19.64
C ASN A 134 -20.09 -23.37 18.14
N LYS A 135 -18.95 -22.87 17.67
CA LYS A 135 -18.47 -23.13 16.31
C LYS A 135 -18.21 -24.62 16.15
N THR A 136 -18.78 -25.22 15.12
CA THR A 136 -18.64 -26.65 14.84
C THR A 136 -17.68 -26.91 13.69
N GLU A 137 -16.97 -28.03 13.76
CA GLU A 137 -16.07 -28.52 12.71
C GLU A 137 -16.18 -30.04 12.60
N THR A 138 -16.33 -30.57 11.39
CA THR A 138 -16.33 -32.01 11.14
C THR A 138 -14.99 -32.41 10.51
N ARG A 139 -14.29 -33.37 11.11
CA ARG A 139 -13.00 -33.89 10.65
C ARG A 139 -13.12 -35.36 10.31
N GLN A 140 -12.47 -35.79 9.22
CA GLN A 140 -12.35 -37.20 8.88
C GLN A 140 -11.46 -37.92 9.91
N LEU A 141 -11.78 -39.17 10.22
CA LEU A 141 -10.92 -40.00 11.06
C LEU A 141 -9.70 -40.47 10.26
N GLU A 142 -8.49 -40.18 10.75
CA GLU A 142 -7.26 -40.74 10.18
C GLU A 142 -7.26 -42.25 10.40
N ARG A 143 -7.27 -43.01 9.29
CA ARG A 143 -7.10 -44.47 9.31
C ARG A 143 -5.60 -44.75 9.30
N TYR A 144 -5.09 -45.30 10.40
CA TYR A 144 -3.72 -45.82 10.50
C TYR A 144 -3.59 -47.14 9.75
#